data_AF-A0A372G6K8-F1
#
_entry.id   AF-A0A372G6K8-F1
#
_cell.length_a   1.000
_cell.length_b   1.000
_cell.length_c   1.000
_cell.angle_alpha   90.00
_cell.angle_beta   90.00
_cell.angle_gamma   90.00
#
_symmetry.space_group_name_H-M   'P 1'
#
loop_
_entity.id
_entity.type
_entity.pdbx_description
1 polymer ?
#
loop_
_entity_poly.entity_id
_entity_poly.type
_entity_poly.pdbx_seq_one_letter_code
_entity_poly.pdbx_strand_id
1 'polypeptide(L)'
;MERWEMSPSVVPTRDELVARLRARFADVPAEHVRRCVDDLWCCCAHLGVRPEERMIERLAASRLTGVVRGGRPPYPDENEPPDGRSSSRPPGSHATVLSAPPRPTRPVVRTPVGM
;
A
#
# COMPACT_ATOMS: atom_id res chain seq x y z
N MET A 1 -44.88 -21.49 32.89
CA MET A 1 -44.73 -21.38 31.43
C MET A 1 -43.39 -20.71 31.16
N GLU A 2 -42.39 -21.55 31.02
CA GLU A 2 -41.02 -21.17 30.70
C GLU A 2 -41.02 -20.65 29.26
N ARG A 3 -40.91 -19.33 29.09
CA ARG A 3 -40.76 -18.74 27.77
C ARG A 3 -39.30 -18.33 27.65
N TRP A 4 -38.48 -19.25 27.13
CA TRP A 4 -37.18 -18.99 26.55
C TRP A 4 -37.23 -17.68 25.74
N GLU A 5 -36.80 -16.57 26.34
CA GLU A 5 -36.50 -15.37 25.58
C GLU A 5 -35.12 -15.61 24.99
N MET A 6 -35.18 -16.15 23.76
CA MET A 6 -34.15 -16.14 22.73
C MET A 6 -33.04 -15.18 23.11
N SER A 7 -31.96 -15.74 23.68
CA SER A 7 -30.68 -15.06 23.71
C SER A 7 -30.53 -14.45 22.33
N PRO A 8 -30.35 -13.13 22.19
CA PRO A 8 -29.97 -12.63 20.91
C PRO A 8 -28.67 -13.37 20.63
N SER A 9 -28.72 -14.31 19.70
CA SER A 9 -27.54 -14.78 19.01
C SER A 9 -27.09 -13.53 18.28
N VAL A 10 -26.48 -12.60 19.02
CA VAL A 10 -25.84 -11.41 18.51
C VAL A 10 -24.64 -11.99 17.83
N VAL A 11 -24.87 -12.52 16.63
CA VAL A 11 -23.83 -12.60 15.61
C VAL A 11 -23.47 -11.14 15.45
N PRO A 12 -22.31 -10.71 15.99
CA PRO A 12 -21.98 -9.31 15.93
C PRO A 12 -22.09 -8.85 14.47
N THR A 13 -22.77 -7.75 14.29
CA THR A 13 -22.89 -7.18 12.97
C THR A 13 -21.54 -6.56 12.60
N ARG A 14 -21.26 -6.50 11.31
CA ARG A 14 -20.07 -5.82 10.79
C ARG A 14 -19.90 -4.41 11.37
N ASP A 15 -20.99 -3.70 11.65
CA ASP A 15 -20.96 -2.37 12.26
C ASP A 15 -20.51 -2.40 13.74
N GLU A 16 -20.91 -3.41 14.52
CA GLU A 16 -20.41 -3.60 15.90
C GLU A 16 -18.91 -3.91 15.94
N LEU A 17 -18.41 -4.67 14.96
CA LEU A 17 -16.97 -4.88 14.80
C LEU A 17 -16.22 -3.57 14.52
N VAL A 18 -16.76 -2.76 13.60
CA VAL A 18 -16.21 -1.43 13.30
C VAL A 18 -16.24 -0.55 14.55
N ALA A 19 -17.34 -0.55 15.31
CA ALA A 19 -17.45 0.24 16.54
C ALA A 19 -16.39 -0.15 17.58
N ARG A 20 -16.19 -1.46 17.82
CA ARG A 20 -15.12 -1.97 18.71
C ARG A 20 -13.73 -1.55 18.23
N LEU A 21 -13.45 -1.70 16.93
CA LEU A 21 -12.15 -1.34 16.38
C LEU A 21 -11.90 0.17 16.48
N ARG A 22 -12.91 1.00 16.24
CA ARG A 22 -12.81 2.46 16.42
C ARG A 22 -12.50 2.86 17.85
N ALA A 23 -13.12 2.20 18.84
CA ALA A 23 -12.83 2.44 20.24
C ALA A 23 -11.39 2.03 20.59
N ARG A 24 -10.90 0.92 20.03
CA ARG A 24 -9.54 0.41 20.28
C ARG A 24 -8.44 1.22 19.58
N PHE A 25 -8.73 1.72 18.38
CA PHE A 25 -7.79 2.46 17.53
C PHE A 25 -8.28 3.90 17.36
N ALA A 26 -8.45 4.62 18.47
CA ALA A 26 -8.98 5.99 18.48
C ALA A 26 -8.09 7.00 17.72
N ASP A 27 -6.80 6.69 17.55
CA ASP A 27 -5.83 7.48 16.79
C ASP A 27 -5.97 7.31 15.26
N VAL A 28 -6.66 6.27 14.80
CA VAL A 28 -6.88 6.01 13.37
C VAL A 28 -8.24 6.60 12.96
N PRO A 29 -8.32 7.34 11.83
CA PRO A 29 -9.58 7.90 11.37
C PRO A 29 -10.61 6.80 11.08
N ALA A 30 -11.85 7.07 11.49
CA ALA A 30 -12.95 6.10 11.44
C ALA A 30 -13.25 5.55 10.04
N GLU A 31 -13.07 6.39 9.01
CA GLU A 31 -13.20 5.99 7.60
C GLU A 31 -12.16 4.93 7.20
N HIS A 32 -10.94 5.04 7.71
CA HIS A 32 -9.87 4.10 7.43
C HIS A 32 -10.14 2.76 8.13
N VAL A 33 -10.66 2.78 9.37
CA VAL A 33 -11.11 1.57 10.06
C VAL A 33 -12.23 0.87 9.28
N ARG A 34 -13.24 1.63 8.83
CA ARG A 34 -14.36 1.10 8.02
C ARG A 34 -13.89 0.46 6.72
N ARG A 35 -13.03 1.16 5.99
CA ARG A 35 -12.46 0.69 4.71
C ARG A 35 -11.60 -0.56 4.91
N CYS A 36 -10.76 -0.58 5.94
CA CYS A 36 -9.95 -1.74 6.29
C CYS A 36 -10.82 -3.00 6.52
N VAL A 37 -11.94 -2.86 7.24
CA VAL A 37 -12.88 -3.97 7.46
C VAL A 37 -13.60 -4.38 6.17
N ASP A 38 -13.98 -3.42 5.30
CA ASP A 38 -14.59 -3.72 3.99
C ASP A 38 -13.65 -4.50 3.08
N ASP A 39 -12.41 -4.00 2.94
CA ASP A 39 -11.36 -4.61 2.13
C ASP A 39 -11.08 -6.05 2.59
N LEU A 40 -11.04 -6.30 3.90
CA LEU A 40 -10.84 -7.65 4.43
C LEU A 40 -12.00 -8.58 4.11
N TRP A 41 -13.23 -8.09 4.20
CA TRP A 41 -14.42 -8.87 3.80
C TRP A 41 -14.38 -9.20 2.30
N CYS A 42 -14.06 -8.22 1.46
CA CYS A 42 -13.94 -8.37 0.03
C CYS A 42 -12.81 -9.34 -0.35
N CYS A 43 -11.64 -9.22 0.29
CA CYS A 43 -10.51 -10.12 0.09
C CYS A 43 -10.86 -11.56 0.49
N CYS A 44 -11.54 -11.78 1.62
CA CYS A 44 -11.97 -13.12 2.02
C CYS A 44 -12.91 -13.74 1.00
N ALA A 45 -13.89 -12.96 0.51
CA ALA A 45 -14.81 -13.41 -0.53
C ALA A 45 -14.06 -13.76 -1.83
N HIS A 46 -13.09 -12.93 -2.24
CA HIS A 46 -12.28 -13.16 -3.43
C HIS A 46 -11.41 -14.43 -3.32
N LEU A 47 -10.89 -14.72 -2.13
CA LEU A 47 -10.09 -15.90 -1.84
C LEU A 47 -10.94 -17.17 -1.58
N GLY A 48 -12.26 -17.06 -1.60
CA GLY A 48 -13.17 -18.17 -1.26
C GLY A 48 -13.16 -18.56 0.22
N VAL A 49 -12.60 -17.72 1.10
CA VAL A 49 -12.55 -17.93 2.54
C VAL A 49 -13.84 -17.39 3.16
N ARG A 50 -14.51 -18.20 3.98
CA ARG A 50 -15.68 -17.73 4.76
C ARG A 50 -15.19 -16.65 5.75
N PRO A 51 -15.69 -15.40 5.65
CA PRO A 51 -15.27 -14.34 6.54
C PRO A 51 -15.88 -14.56 7.92
N GLU A 52 -15.12 -15.18 8.81
CA GLU A 52 -15.47 -15.27 10.22
C GLU A 52 -15.09 -13.97 10.94
N GLU A 53 -16.00 -13.42 11.73
CA GLU A 53 -15.81 -12.14 12.42
C GLU A 53 -14.56 -12.09 13.28
N ARG A 54 -14.27 -13.15 14.03
CA ARG A 54 -13.05 -13.24 14.85
C ARG A 54 -11.79 -13.20 14.00
N MET A 55 -11.82 -13.77 12.80
CA MET A 55 -10.71 -13.70 11.87
C MET A 55 -10.54 -12.28 11.32
N ILE A 56 -11.63 -11.66 10.87
CA ILE A 56 -11.60 -10.29 10.35
C ILE A 56 -11.14 -9.31 11.42
N GLU A 57 -11.62 -9.45 12.66
CA GLU A 57 -11.19 -8.61 13.80
C GLU A 57 -9.69 -8.69 14.02
N ARG A 58 -9.11 -9.90 14.05
CA ARG A 58 -7.66 -10.09 14.22
C ARG A 58 -6.87 -9.49 13.06
N LEU A 59 -7.30 -9.70 11.82
CA LEU A 59 -6.64 -9.17 10.64
C LEU A 59 -6.68 -7.63 10.62
N ALA A 60 -7.84 -7.05 10.92
CA ALA A 60 -8.02 -5.61 11.02
C ALA A 60 -7.15 -5.04 12.14
N ALA A 61 -7.15 -5.64 13.33
CA ALA A 61 -6.31 -5.21 14.44
C ALA A 61 -4.82 -5.29 14.10
N SER A 62 -4.38 -6.34 13.41
CA SER A 62 -2.99 -6.48 12.96
C SER A 62 -2.61 -5.37 11.99
N ARG A 63 -3.44 -5.12 10.97
CA ARG A 63 -3.21 -4.08 9.96
C ARG A 63 -3.21 -2.68 10.57
N LEU A 64 -4.19 -2.38 11.43
CA LEU A 64 -4.29 -1.09 12.13
C LEU A 64 -3.15 -0.87 13.12
N THR A 65 -2.66 -1.93 13.79
CA THR A 65 -1.45 -1.84 14.63
C THR A 65 -0.23 -1.46 13.80
N GLY A 66 -0.10 -2.00 12.59
CA GLY A 66 0.95 -1.61 11.66
C GLY A 66 0.87 -0.14 11.23
N VAL A 67 -0.34 0.38 11.03
CA VAL A 67 -0.58 1.80 10.75
C VAL A 67 -0.18 2.68 11.93
N VAL A 68 -0.66 2.37 13.14
CA VAL A 68 -0.37 3.15 14.36
C VAL A 68 1.11 3.13 14.72
N ARG A 69 1.80 2.00 14.50
CA ARG A 69 3.24 1.90 14.75
C ARG A 69 4.08 2.70 13.73
N GLY A 70 3.43 3.36 12.76
CA GLY A 70 4.08 4.08 11.69
C GLY A 70 4.79 3.07 10.81
N GLY A 71 4.01 2.32 10.02
CA GLY A 71 4.46 1.25 9.13
C GLY A 71 5.51 1.70 8.11
N ARG A 72 6.70 2.04 8.59
CA ARG A 72 7.93 2.14 7.83
C ARG A 72 8.31 0.69 7.53
N PRO A 73 8.20 0.26 6.26
CA PRO A 73 8.74 -1.04 5.89
C PRO A 73 10.22 -1.11 6.30
N PRO A 74 10.74 -2.28 6.69
CA PRO A 74 12.14 -2.43 7.11
C PRO A 74 13.14 -2.13 5.99
N TYR A 75 12.67 -1.94 4.77
CA TYR A 75 13.46 -1.49 3.64
C TYR A 75 13.23 -0.01 3.42
N PRO A 76 14.30 0.81 3.37
CA PRO A 76 14.18 2.18 2.90
C PRO A 76 13.65 2.13 1.48
N ASP A 77 12.65 2.97 1.19
CA ASP A 77 12.28 3.28 -0.17
C ASP A 77 13.52 3.87 -0.84
N GLU A 78 14.08 3.15 -1.80
CA GLU A 78 15.26 3.57 -2.57
C GLU A 78 15.01 4.82 -3.44
N ASN A 79 13.82 5.43 -3.33
CA ASN A 79 13.48 6.73 -3.89
C ASN A 79 13.21 7.82 -2.84
N GLU A 80 13.51 7.62 -1.54
CA GLU A 80 13.54 8.74 -0.58
C GLU A 80 14.88 9.49 -0.73
N PRO A 81 14.90 10.71 -1.30
CA PRO A 81 16.11 11.50 -1.35
C PRO A 81 16.55 11.86 0.08
N PRO A 82 17.85 11.76 0.42
CA PRO A 82 18.31 12.15 1.74
C PRO A 82 18.22 13.68 1.90
N ASP A 83 17.14 14.15 2.50
CA ASP A 83 16.99 15.53 2.95
C ASP A 83 17.90 15.77 4.16
N GLY A 84 19.15 16.11 3.83
CA GLY A 84 20.21 16.40 4.80
C GLY A 84 21.04 17.63 4.44
N ARG A 85 20.55 18.54 3.59
CA ARG A 85 21.28 19.78 3.28
C ARG A 85 20.36 21.00 3.12
N SER A 86 19.98 21.57 4.26
CA SER A 86 19.76 23.02 4.29
C SER A 86 21.11 23.75 4.26
N SER A 87 21.24 24.61 3.26
CA SER A 87 22.13 25.78 3.18
C SER A 87 23.63 25.54 2.95
N SER A 88 24.04 25.59 1.68
CA SER A 88 25.13 26.46 1.20
C SER A 88 25.17 26.43 -0.33
N ARG A 89 24.60 27.44 -0.98
CA ARG A 89 24.76 27.71 -2.41
C ARG A 89 26.07 28.49 -2.61
N PRO A 90 26.81 28.26 -3.70
CA PRO A 90 27.02 29.38 -4.62
C PRO A 90 26.56 29.05 -6.06
N PRO A 91 26.33 30.09 -6.88
CA PRO A 91 25.68 29.99 -8.18
C PRO A 91 26.70 29.83 -9.32
N GLY A 92 26.25 29.20 -10.41
CA GLY A 92 27.04 28.99 -11.63
C GLY A 92 27.23 27.49 -11.86
N SER A 93 26.54 26.85 -12.79
CA SER A 93 26.76 27.10 -14.21
C SER A 93 25.56 26.61 -15.01
N HIS A 94 24.72 27.53 -15.46
CA HIS A 94 23.88 27.32 -16.63
C HIS A 94 24.46 28.21 -17.74
N ALA A 95 25.41 27.64 -18.47
CA ALA A 95 25.78 28.07 -19.81
C ALA A 95 25.67 26.81 -20.68
N THR A 96 24.52 26.60 -21.32
CA THR A 96 24.25 26.96 -22.72
C THR A 96 24.84 25.94 -23.70
N VAL A 97 23.94 25.12 -24.27
CA VAL A 97 23.74 24.81 -25.71
C VAL A 97 24.98 24.58 -26.59
N LEU A 98 24.83 23.59 -27.51
CA LEU A 98 25.60 23.28 -28.75
C LEU A 98 26.54 22.07 -28.54
N SER A 99 26.56 20.99 -29.32
CA SER A 99 26.06 20.69 -30.66
C SER A 99 26.09 19.16 -30.87
N ALA A 100 25.20 18.63 -31.70
CA ALA A 100 25.36 17.31 -32.35
C ALA A 100 26.35 17.40 -33.55
N PRO A 101 26.54 16.34 -34.37
CA PRO A 101 27.51 15.21 -34.30
C PRO A 101 28.58 15.28 -35.44
N PRO A 102 29.38 14.22 -35.72
CA PRO A 102 28.98 13.35 -36.83
C PRO A 102 29.34 11.85 -36.70
N ARG A 103 28.62 11.05 -37.49
CA ARG A 103 28.85 9.63 -37.77
C ARG A 103 30.12 9.45 -38.63
N PRO A 104 30.88 8.35 -38.48
CA PRO A 104 31.78 7.89 -39.53
C PRO A 104 31.17 6.75 -40.37
N THR A 105 31.52 6.82 -41.66
CA THR A 105 31.08 6.07 -42.83
C THR A 105 31.69 4.66 -42.97
N ARG A 106 30.90 3.73 -43.53
CA ARG A 106 31.31 2.37 -43.99
C ARG A 106 32.42 2.42 -45.03
N PRO A 107 33.13 1.29 -45.22
CA PRO A 107 33.29 0.75 -46.57
C PRO A 107 32.74 -0.67 -46.71
N VAL A 108 32.37 -0.98 -47.96
CA VAL A 108 31.73 -2.19 -48.44
C VAL A 108 32.78 -3.25 -48.79
N VAL A 109 32.49 -4.54 -48.57
CA VAL A 109 33.06 -5.62 -49.38
C VAL A 109 31.96 -6.64 -49.69
N ARG A 110 32.00 -7.13 -50.93
CA ARG A 110 30.92 -7.77 -51.69
C ARG A 110 31.08 -9.29 -51.72
N THR A 111 29.94 -9.98 -51.70
CA THR A 111 29.55 -11.22 -52.44
C THR A 111 30.21 -12.58 -52.10
N PRO A 112 29.66 -13.74 -52.55
CA PRO A 112 28.36 -13.99 -53.23
C PRO A 112 27.47 -15.10 -52.60
N VAL A 113 26.25 -15.14 -53.11
CA VAL A 113 25.19 -16.16 -53.00
C VAL A 113 25.48 -17.39 -53.89
N GLY A 114 25.04 -18.58 -53.51
CA GLY A 114 25.02 -19.76 -54.38
C GLY A 114 24.08 -20.88 -53.90
N MET A 115 22.98 -21.04 -54.65
CA MET A 115 22.03 -22.17 -54.82
C MET A 115 21.49 -22.92 -53.59
#